data_AF-A0A7J6RMB4-F1
#
_entry.id   AF-A0A7J6RMB4-F1
#
_cell.length_a   1.000
_cell.length_b   1.000
_cell.length_c   1.000
_cell.angle_alpha   90.00
_cell.angle_beta   90.00
_cell.angle_gamma   90.00
#
_symmetry.space_group_name_H-M   'P 1'
#
loop_
_entity.id
_entity.type
_entity.pdbx_description
1 polymer ?
#
loop_
_entity_poly.entity_id
_entity_poly.type
_entity_poly.pdbx_seq_one_letter_code
_entity_poly.pdbx_strand_id
1 'polypeptide(L)'
;MDFMLTEQFTLYPILLRCVYITLATYYSFGARCFAGWYVSEAGLAAVGIKARNTDYWGPERANTVSQYIREWNKSVQTFFAVYVYRPLRSVTPMKPVRAAVVMCCSAYWHGLESGLYIFFMSMFVESTFLNEFPRLPSPFGYIQVTFLLSYYGVAFMFKRNLSKAFAIWSNMGYIGHWYTLIRFLLWLVVKVWMRPRQSGRSDSKKHQ
;
A
#
# COMPACT_ATOMS: atom_id res chain seq x y z
N MET A 1 21.58 -0.80 3.84
CA MET A 1 20.49 -1.65 4.35
C MET A 1 20.85 -2.26 5.70
N ASP A 2 22.00 -2.93 5.81
CA ASP A 2 22.39 -3.62 7.06
C ASP A 2 22.59 -2.69 8.26
N PHE A 3 22.79 -1.38 8.05
CA PHE A 3 22.81 -0.40 9.14
C PHE A 3 21.56 -0.50 10.04
N MET A 4 20.37 -0.78 9.50
CA MET A 4 19.14 -0.89 10.31
C MET A 4 19.14 -2.08 11.29
N LEU A 5 20.09 -3.01 11.12
CA LEU A 5 20.27 -4.19 11.95
C LEU A 5 21.36 -4.00 13.02
N THR A 6 22.07 -2.87 13.03
CA THR A 6 23.15 -2.63 14.00
C THR A 6 22.60 -2.08 15.32
N GLU A 7 23.35 -2.30 16.40
CA GLU A 7 23.05 -1.68 17.70
C GLU A 7 23.07 -0.16 17.62
N GLN A 8 23.96 0.40 16.79
CA GLN A 8 24.04 1.85 16.56
C GLN A 8 22.70 2.41 16.06
N PHE A 9 22.00 1.69 15.16
CA PHE A 9 20.67 2.11 14.70
C PHE A 9 19.67 2.22 15.86
N THR A 10 19.78 1.32 16.85
CA THR A 10 18.93 1.30 18.05
C THR A 10 19.27 2.38 19.08
N LEU A 11 20.34 3.16 18.87
CA LEU A 11 20.66 4.31 19.72
C LEU A 11 20.00 5.60 19.22
N TYR A 12 19.63 5.67 17.93
CA TYR A 12 19.01 6.88 17.38
C TYR A 12 17.59 7.09 17.91
N PRO A 13 17.11 8.34 18.05
CA PRO A 13 15.71 8.62 18.32
C PRO A 13 14.79 7.96 17.27
N ILE A 14 13.59 7.52 17.69
CA ILE A 14 12.64 6.81 16.82
C ILE A 14 12.33 7.59 15.53
N LEU A 15 12.20 8.91 15.62
CA LEU A 15 11.94 9.76 14.47
C LEU A 15 13.06 9.66 13.41
N LEU A 16 14.32 9.64 13.84
CA LEU A 16 15.45 9.54 12.93
C LEU A 16 15.55 8.14 12.30
N ARG A 17 15.15 7.09 13.03
CA ARG A 17 14.98 5.74 12.45
C ARG A 17 13.91 5.71 11.36
N CYS A 18 12.77 6.38 11.58
CA CYS A 18 11.71 6.50 10.58
C CYS A 18 12.19 7.23 9.31
N VAL A 19 12.92 8.34 9.47
CA VAL A 19 13.53 9.07 8.35
C VAL A 19 14.51 8.18 7.58
N TYR A 20 15.40 7.49 8.29
CA TYR A 20 16.37 6.59 7.66
C TYR A 20 15.69 5.50 6.83
N ILE A 21 14.68 4.82 7.39
CA ILE A 21 13.92 3.80 6.67
C ILE A 21 13.27 4.39 5.42
N THR A 22 12.67 5.57 5.54
CA THR A 22 12.04 6.26 4.41
C THR A 22 13.03 6.51 3.26
N LEU A 23 14.22 7.02 3.57
CA LEU A 23 15.26 7.22 2.58
C LEU A 23 15.77 5.89 1.99
N ALA A 24 16.01 4.90 2.84
CA ALA A 24 16.63 3.64 2.47
C ALA A 24 15.70 2.71 1.65
N THR A 25 14.40 2.70 1.95
CA THR A 25 13.44 1.83 1.27
C THR A 25 12.72 2.56 0.17
N TYR A 26 12.12 3.72 0.43
CA TYR A 26 11.18 4.33 -0.50
C TYR A 26 11.90 5.13 -1.58
N TYR A 27 12.75 6.09 -1.20
CA TYR A 27 13.43 6.93 -2.18
C TYR A 27 14.50 6.17 -2.98
N SER A 28 15.30 5.32 -2.33
CA SER A 28 16.31 4.52 -3.05
C SER A 28 15.69 3.52 -4.03
N PHE A 29 14.58 2.87 -3.66
CA PHE A 29 13.89 1.95 -4.56
C PHE A 29 13.14 2.71 -5.66
N GLY A 30 12.38 3.74 -5.28
CA GLY A 30 11.62 4.58 -6.18
C GLY A 30 12.48 5.20 -7.26
N ALA A 31 13.61 5.82 -6.89
CA ALA A 31 14.53 6.43 -7.85
C ALA A 31 14.98 5.43 -8.94
N ARG A 32 15.28 4.18 -8.56
CA ARG A 32 15.67 3.14 -9.53
C ARG A 32 14.51 2.74 -10.46
N CYS A 33 13.31 2.58 -9.92
CA CYS A 33 12.13 2.26 -10.71
C CYS A 33 11.75 3.39 -11.68
N PHE A 34 11.67 4.63 -11.19
CA PHE A 34 11.35 5.79 -12.02
C PHE A 34 12.38 6.03 -13.11
N ALA A 35 13.68 5.90 -12.80
CA ALA A 35 14.73 5.98 -13.82
C ALA A 35 14.52 4.95 -14.94
N GLY A 36 14.29 3.68 -14.60
CA GLY A 36 14.01 2.63 -15.58
C GLY A 36 12.76 2.88 -16.41
N TRP A 37 11.67 3.35 -15.79
CA TRP A 37 10.44 3.68 -16.51
C TRP A 37 10.62 4.88 -17.44
N TYR A 38 11.29 5.96 -17.01
CA TYR A 38 11.53 7.11 -17.86
C TYR A 38 12.43 6.79 -19.06
N VAL A 39 13.46 5.95 -18.87
CA VAL A 39 14.27 5.45 -19.99
C VAL A 39 13.41 4.65 -20.97
N SER A 40 12.52 3.80 -20.47
CA SER A 40 11.62 3.01 -21.32
C SER A 40 10.63 3.88 -22.09
N GLU A 41 10.03 4.89 -21.44
CA GLU A 41 9.13 5.86 -22.07
C GLU A 41 9.85 6.69 -23.14
N ALA A 42 11.07 7.16 -22.86
CA ALA A 42 11.89 7.87 -23.83
C ALA A 42 12.23 7.01 -25.05
N GLY A 43 12.56 5.73 -24.84
CA GLY A 43 12.81 4.77 -25.91
C GLY A 43 11.58 4.55 -26.80
N LEU A 44 10.39 4.40 -26.20
CA LEU A 44 9.13 4.30 -26.95
C LEU A 44 8.84 5.59 -27.74
N ALA A 45 9.04 6.76 -27.12
CA ALA A 45 8.85 8.04 -27.78
C ALA A 45 9.80 8.22 -28.98
N ALA A 46 11.04 7.74 -28.89
CA ALA A 46 12.03 7.79 -29.96
C ALA A 46 11.62 6.98 -31.20
N VAL A 47 10.81 5.93 -31.04
CA VAL A 47 10.24 5.14 -32.15
C VAL A 47 8.81 5.56 -32.52
N GLY A 48 8.35 6.73 -32.05
CA GLY A 48 7.03 7.28 -32.36
C GLY A 48 5.87 6.72 -31.56
N ILE A 49 6.13 5.89 -30.54
CA ILE A 49 5.11 5.32 -29.66
C ILE A 49 4.93 6.22 -28.43
N LYS A 50 3.75 6.81 -28.27
CA LYS A 50 3.40 7.59 -27.08
C LYS A 50 2.91 6.66 -25.97
N ALA A 51 3.70 6.51 -24.92
CA ALA A 51 3.31 5.82 -23.70
C ALA A 51 3.61 6.69 -22.47
N ARG A 52 2.71 6.68 -21.48
CA ARG A 52 2.93 7.31 -20.18
C ARG A 52 2.50 6.34 -19.08
N ASN A 53 3.48 5.64 -18.56
CA ASN A 53 3.35 4.70 -17.45
C ASN A 53 3.48 5.41 -16.10
N THR A 54 4.32 6.44 -16.00
CA THR A 54 4.74 6.98 -14.72
C THR A 54 4.57 8.50 -14.59
N ASP A 55 4.34 8.94 -13.36
CA ASP A 55 4.39 10.33 -12.94
C ASP A 55 5.02 10.35 -11.54
N TYR A 56 6.24 10.88 -11.43
CA TYR A 56 6.96 10.93 -10.16
C TYR A 56 6.15 11.64 -9.06
N TRP A 57 5.42 12.70 -9.40
CA TRP A 57 4.71 13.51 -8.42
C TRP A 57 3.39 12.89 -7.95
N GLY A 58 2.81 11.98 -8.72
CA GLY A 58 1.54 11.34 -8.37
C GLY A 58 1.63 10.58 -7.04
N PRO A 59 2.56 9.63 -6.90
CA PRO A 59 2.79 8.90 -5.65
C PRO A 59 3.23 9.80 -4.49
N GLU A 60 4.11 10.78 -4.71
CA GLU A 60 4.57 11.72 -3.66
C GLU A 60 3.44 12.59 -3.09
N ARG A 61 2.38 12.83 -3.86
CA ARG A 61 1.20 13.62 -3.45
C ARG A 61 0.01 12.74 -3.06
N ALA A 62 0.24 11.44 -2.87
CA ALA A 62 -0.81 10.53 -2.45
C ALA A 62 -1.16 10.78 -0.98
N ASN A 63 -2.43 11.11 -0.71
CA ASN A 63 -2.94 11.30 0.65
C ASN A 63 -3.55 10.00 1.23
N THR A 64 -3.57 8.92 0.44
CA THR A 64 -3.99 7.59 0.89
C THR A 64 -3.14 6.52 0.22
N VAL A 65 -2.97 5.38 0.89
CA VAL A 65 -2.28 4.22 0.31
C VAL A 65 -2.99 3.75 -0.97
N SER A 66 -4.32 3.83 -1.02
CA SER A 66 -5.10 3.51 -2.23
C SER A 66 -4.77 4.44 -3.40
N GLN A 67 -4.61 5.74 -3.15
CA GLN A 67 -4.17 6.71 -4.16
C GLN A 67 -2.75 6.44 -4.60
N TYR A 68 -1.84 6.16 -3.66
CA TYR A 68 -0.47 5.80 -3.98
C TYR A 68 -0.41 4.61 -4.94
N ILE A 69 -1.11 3.51 -4.63
CA ILE A 69 -1.13 2.32 -5.47
C ILE A 69 -1.60 2.64 -6.90
N ARG A 70 -2.60 3.52 -7.06
CA ARG A 70 -3.11 3.92 -8.39
C ARG A 70 -2.12 4.74 -9.20
N GLU A 71 -1.35 5.60 -8.53
CA GLU A 71 -0.34 6.43 -9.19
C GLU A 71 0.97 5.67 -9.41
N TRP A 72 1.21 4.59 -8.64
CA TRP A 72 2.39 3.75 -8.74
C TRP A 72 2.28 2.72 -9.87
N ASN A 73 3.10 2.87 -10.91
CA ASN A 73 3.19 1.96 -12.06
C ASN A 73 1.84 1.70 -12.76
N LYS A 74 1.34 2.69 -13.50
CA LYS A 74 -0.02 2.70 -14.06
C LYS A 74 -0.30 1.56 -15.04
N SER A 75 0.71 1.11 -15.78
CA SER A 75 0.58 -0.03 -16.70
C SER A 75 0.27 -1.33 -15.97
N VAL A 76 1.00 -1.64 -14.90
CA VAL A 76 0.77 -2.84 -14.07
C VAL A 76 -0.57 -2.76 -13.36
N GLN A 77 -0.95 -1.58 -12.86
CA GLN A 77 -2.29 -1.37 -12.29
C GLN A 77 -3.39 -1.63 -13.31
N THR A 78 -3.22 -1.12 -14.54
CA THR A 78 -4.17 -1.35 -15.64
C THR A 78 -4.25 -2.83 -16.00
N PHE A 79 -3.11 -3.51 -16.09
CA PHE A 79 -3.03 -4.95 -16.33
C PHE A 79 -3.83 -5.74 -15.29
N PHE A 80 -3.55 -5.56 -14.00
CA PHE A 80 -4.27 -6.27 -12.94
C PHE A 80 -5.75 -5.88 -12.88
N ALA A 81 -6.10 -4.62 -13.15
CA ALA A 81 -7.50 -4.20 -13.18
C ALA A 81 -8.29 -4.91 -14.29
N VAL A 82 -7.71 -5.04 -15.49
CA VAL A 82 -8.36 -5.63 -16.65
C VAL A 82 -8.40 -7.15 -16.56
N TYR A 83 -7.26 -7.77 -16.27
CA TYR A 83 -7.09 -9.22 -16.43
C TYR A 83 -7.31 -10.03 -15.15
N VAL A 84 -7.32 -9.40 -13.97
CA VAL A 84 -7.51 -10.11 -12.69
C VAL A 84 -8.74 -9.58 -11.96
N TYR A 85 -8.79 -8.29 -11.65
CA TYR A 85 -9.84 -7.72 -10.80
C TYR A 85 -11.25 -7.76 -11.41
N ARG A 86 -11.40 -7.38 -12.69
CA ARG A 86 -12.70 -7.34 -13.38
C ARG A 86 -13.27 -8.75 -13.58
N PRO A 87 -12.52 -9.75 -14.08
CA PRO A 87 -13.02 -11.12 -14.22
C PRO A 87 -13.51 -11.72 -12.92
N LEU A 88 -12.85 -11.44 -11.78
CA LEU A 88 -13.27 -11.98 -10.48
C LEU A 88 -14.68 -11.54 -10.04
N ARG A 89 -15.31 -10.57 -10.70
CA ARG A 89 -16.71 -10.19 -10.44
C ARG A 89 -17.69 -11.35 -10.68
N SER A 90 -17.40 -12.26 -11.61
CA SER A 90 -18.25 -13.43 -11.86
C SER A 90 -18.08 -14.51 -10.79
N VAL A 91 -16.96 -14.51 -10.07
CA VAL A 91 -16.65 -15.49 -9.01
C VAL A 91 -17.10 -14.98 -7.64
N THR A 92 -16.88 -13.70 -7.33
CA THR A 92 -17.31 -13.13 -6.05
C THR A 92 -17.70 -11.65 -6.18
N PRO A 93 -18.86 -11.24 -5.63
CA PRO A 93 -19.24 -9.83 -5.62
C PRO A 93 -18.40 -9.02 -4.61
N MET A 94 -17.77 -9.68 -3.63
CA MET A 94 -17.06 -9.03 -2.52
C MET A 94 -15.83 -8.27 -3.00
N LYS A 95 -15.89 -6.93 -2.97
CA LYS A 95 -14.78 -6.05 -3.36
C LYS A 95 -13.48 -6.34 -2.58
N PRO A 96 -13.50 -6.57 -1.24
CA PRO A 96 -12.27 -6.85 -0.49
C PRO A 96 -11.60 -8.15 -0.91
N VAL A 97 -12.37 -9.22 -1.18
CA VAL A 97 -11.82 -10.50 -1.64
C VAL A 97 -11.11 -10.32 -2.98
N ARG A 98 -11.72 -9.59 -3.93
CA ARG A 98 -11.09 -9.31 -5.23
C ARG A 98 -9.81 -8.48 -5.10
N ALA A 99 -9.81 -7.49 -4.21
CA ALA A 99 -8.62 -6.69 -3.94
C ALA A 99 -7.51 -7.52 -3.30
N ALA A 100 -7.82 -8.40 -2.35
CA ALA A 100 -6.86 -9.33 -1.75
C ALA A 100 -6.24 -10.27 -2.81
N VAL A 101 -7.05 -10.84 -3.70
CA VAL A 101 -6.56 -11.69 -4.80
C VAL A 101 -5.61 -10.92 -5.70
N VAL A 102 -5.95 -9.69 -6.11
CA VAL A 102 -5.05 -8.83 -6.91
C VAL A 102 -3.72 -8.59 -6.19
N MET A 103 -3.74 -8.30 -4.88
CA MET A 103 -2.52 -8.05 -4.12
C MET A 103 -1.68 -9.32 -3.96
N CYS A 104 -2.29 -10.49 -3.81
CA CYS A 104 -1.59 -11.78 -3.84
C CYS A 104 -0.99 -12.09 -5.22
N CYS A 105 -1.74 -11.84 -6.31
CA CYS A 105 -1.21 -12.00 -7.67
C CYS A 105 -0.07 -11.02 -7.94
N SER A 106 -0.14 -9.79 -7.40
CA SER A 106 0.95 -8.82 -7.48
C SER A 106 2.17 -9.31 -6.70
N ALA A 107 2.00 -9.87 -5.50
CA ALA A 107 3.10 -10.49 -4.76
C ALA A 107 3.74 -11.63 -5.57
N TYR A 108 2.92 -12.55 -6.09
CA TYR A 108 3.36 -13.65 -6.95
C TYR A 108 4.14 -13.16 -8.18
N TRP A 109 3.68 -12.10 -8.84
CA TRP A 109 4.35 -11.47 -9.98
C TRP A 109 5.77 -10.97 -9.63
N HIS A 110 5.99 -10.55 -8.38
CA HIS A 110 7.31 -10.15 -7.89
C HIS A 110 8.17 -11.32 -7.35
N GLY A 111 7.56 -12.48 -7.13
CA GLY A 111 8.19 -13.72 -6.66
C GLY A 111 7.40 -14.49 -5.60
N LEU A 112 7.86 -15.71 -5.29
CA LEU A 112 7.26 -16.60 -4.26
C LEU A 112 7.90 -16.41 -2.88
N GLU A 113 8.30 -15.19 -2.55
CA GLU A 113 9.01 -14.89 -1.30
C GLU A 113 8.07 -14.28 -0.26
N SER A 114 8.13 -14.76 0.98
CA SER A 114 7.15 -14.44 2.02
C SER A 114 7.06 -12.94 2.35
N GLY A 115 8.16 -12.19 2.29
CA GLY A 115 8.10 -10.74 2.53
C GLY A 115 7.37 -9.93 1.46
N LEU A 116 7.22 -10.46 0.23
CA LEU A 116 6.36 -9.84 -0.78
C LEU A 116 4.90 -9.93 -0.34
N TYR A 117 4.45 -11.11 0.08
CA TYR A 117 3.07 -11.31 0.54
C TYR A 117 2.76 -10.45 1.76
N ILE A 118 3.68 -10.33 2.72
CA ILE A 118 3.50 -9.45 3.87
C ILE A 118 3.35 -7.99 3.41
N PHE A 119 4.24 -7.50 2.55
CA PHE A 119 4.16 -6.13 2.02
C PHE A 119 2.83 -5.86 1.31
N PHE A 120 2.45 -6.71 0.34
CA PHE A 120 1.23 -6.52 -0.43
C PHE A 120 -0.04 -6.69 0.41
N MET A 121 -0.04 -7.58 1.41
CA MET A 121 -1.20 -7.72 2.30
C MET A 121 -1.34 -6.57 3.30
N SER A 122 -0.24 -6.00 3.80
CA SER A 122 -0.30 -4.74 4.58
C SER A 122 -0.89 -3.60 3.76
N MET A 123 -0.47 -3.50 2.50
CA MET A 123 -1.00 -2.53 1.54
C MET A 123 -2.49 -2.76 1.22
N PHE A 124 -2.92 -4.02 1.12
CA PHE A 124 -4.33 -4.39 0.97
C PHE A 124 -5.17 -3.85 2.14
N VAL A 125 -4.72 -4.08 3.39
CA VAL A 125 -5.44 -3.63 4.58
C VAL A 125 -5.60 -2.11 4.59
N GLU A 126 -4.52 -1.37 4.38
CA GLU A 126 -4.52 0.09 4.34
C GLU A 126 -5.41 0.65 3.21
N SER A 127 -5.27 0.10 2.00
CA SER A 127 -5.99 0.62 0.82
C SER A 127 -7.47 0.24 0.76
N THR A 128 -7.87 -0.86 1.41
CA THR A 128 -9.24 -1.39 1.34
C THR A 128 -10.08 -0.96 2.53
N PHE A 129 -9.57 -1.12 3.75
CA PHE A 129 -10.36 -0.87 4.96
C PHE A 129 -10.10 0.53 5.51
N LEU A 130 -8.85 0.99 5.49
CA LEU A 130 -8.46 2.23 6.16
C LEU A 130 -8.56 3.47 5.28
N ASN A 131 -8.86 3.28 4.00
CA ASN A 131 -9.09 4.37 3.04
C ASN A 131 -10.39 5.17 3.32
N GLU A 132 -11.25 4.66 4.20
CA GLU A 132 -12.47 5.33 4.64
C GLU A 132 -12.26 6.31 5.81
N PHE A 133 -11.09 6.30 6.46
CA PHE A 133 -10.79 7.27 7.50
C PHE A 133 -10.69 8.70 6.92
N PRO A 134 -11.01 9.73 7.73
CA PRO A 134 -10.71 11.11 7.37
C PRO A 134 -9.24 11.24 6.97
N ARG A 135 -9.00 11.91 5.84
CA ARG A 135 -7.65 12.16 5.35
C ARG A 135 -6.99 13.22 6.22
N LEU A 136 -5.70 13.05 6.48
CA LEU A 136 -4.93 14.11 7.12
C LEU A 136 -4.75 15.29 6.14
N PRO A 137 -4.74 16.54 6.64
CA PRO A 137 -4.43 17.69 5.82
C PRO A 137 -3.01 17.58 5.24
N SER A 138 -2.81 18.18 4.06
CA SER A 138 -1.47 18.31 3.50
C SER A 138 -0.61 19.22 4.40
N PRO A 139 0.69 18.92 4.62
CA PRO A 139 1.46 17.82 4.04
C PRO A 139 1.44 16.51 4.84
N PHE A 140 0.77 16.48 6.01
CA PHE A 140 0.80 15.34 6.94
C PHE A 140 0.29 14.04 6.33
N GLY A 141 -0.73 14.10 5.46
CA GLY A 141 -1.21 12.93 4.74
C GLY A 141 -0.16 12.30 3.82
N TYR A 142 0.65 13.13 3.15
CA TYR A 142 1.73 12.65 2.28
C TYR A 142 2.82 11.97 3.12
N ILE A 143 3.23 12.62 4.22
CA ILE A 143 4.22 12.08 5.15
C ILE A 143 3.76 10.74 5.71
N GLN A 144 2.49 10.62 6.10
CA GLN A 144 1.92 9.38 6.61
C GLN A 144 2.00 8.26 5.56
N VAL A 145 1.54 8.51 4.34
CA VAL A 145 1.54 7.50 3.27
C VAL A 145 2.96 7.07 2.92
N THR A 146 3.87 8.02 2.72
CA THR A 146 5.29 7.74 2.44
C THR A 146 5.92 6.94 3.57
N PHE A 147 5.65 7.29 4.84
CA PHE A 147 6.14 6.53 5.99
C PHE A 147 5.61 5.09 6.00
N LEU A 148 4.30 4.88 5.84
CA LEU A 148 3.71 3.53 5.87
C LEU A 148 4.28 2.65 4.75
N LEU A 149 4.42 3.20 3.55
CA LEU A 149 5.00 2.48 2.41
C LEU A 149 6.45 2.10 2.64
N SER A 150 7.21 3.02 3.21
CA SER A 150 8.61 2.77 3.57
C SER A 150 8.71 1.69 4.64
N TYR A 151 7.89 1.82 5.68
CA TYR A 151 7.86 0.92 6.82
C TYR A 151 7.50 -0.52 6.40
N TYR A 152 6.45 -0.71 5.60
CA TYR A 152 6.12 -2.03 5.04
C TYR A 152 7.11 -2.47 3.98
N GLY A 153 7.70 -1.52 3.24
CA GLY A 153 8.72 -1.76 2.24
C GLY A 153 9.95 -2.50 2.79
N VAL A 154 10.19 -2.46 4.10
CA VAL A 154 11.21 -3.31 4.76
C VAL A 154 11.00 -4.79 4.44
N ALA A 155 9.76 -5.29 4.47
CA ALA A 155 9.47 -6.69 4.12
C ALA A 155 9.72 -6.98 2.64
N PHE A 156 9.44 -6.01 1.77
CA PHE A 156 9.74 -6.11 0.34
C PHE A 156 11.26 -6.19 0.09
N MET A 157 12.05 -5.37 0.80
CA MET A 157 13.51 -5.35 0.68
C MET A 157 14.15 -6.63 1.21
N PHE A 158 13.64 -7.17 2.32
CA PHE A 158 14.11 -8.41 2.93
C PHE A 158 13.21 -9.61 2.59
N LYS A 159 12.67 -9.64 1.37
CA LYS A 159 11.65 -10.63 0.97
C LYS A 159 12.00 -12.10 1.22
N ARG A 160 13.28 -12.44 1.15
CA ARG A 160 13.83 -13.80 1.41
C ARG A 160 14.21 -14.06 2.88
N ASN A 161 14.32 -13.02 3.70
CA ASN A 161 14.84 -13.12 5.05
C ASN A 161 13.97 -12.28 6.00
N LEU A 162 12.82 -12.83 6.37
CA LEU A 162 11.87 -12.15 7.24
C LEU A 162 12.39 -11.89 8.65
N SER A 163 13.33 -12.68 9.17
CA SER A 163 13.88 -12.42 10.50
C SER A 163 14.59 -11.06 10.55
N LYS A 164 15.26 -10.65 9.47
CA LYS A 164 15.81 -9.28 9.34
C LYS A 164 14.71 -8.21 9.34
N ALA A 165 13.60 -8.43 8.62
CA ALA A 165 12.48 -7.49 8.62
C ALA A 165 11.85 -7.35 10.01
N PHE A 166 11.61 -8.48 10.69
CA PHE A 166 11.10 -8.49 12.05
C PHE A 166 12.06 -7.86 13.06
N ALA A 167 13.37 -8.09 12.93
CA ALA A 167 14.37 -7.43 13.78
C ALA A 167 14.30 -5.90 13.62
N ILE A 168 14.21 -5.40 12.38
CA ILE A 168 14.06 -3.95 12.12
C ILE A 168 12.76 -3.42 12.72
N TRP A 169 11.63 -4.09 12.51
CA TRP A 169 10.35 -3.64 13.08
C TRP A 169 10.32 -3.72 14.61
N SER A 170 10.96 -4.73 15.20
CA SER A 170 11.16 -4.85 16.64
C SER A 170 11.98 -3.68 17.18
N ASN A 171 13.06 -3.32 16.50
CA ASN A 171 13.86 -2.13 16.82
C ASN A 171 13.07 -0.82 16.67
N MET A 172 11.93 -0.83 15.98
CA MET A 172 11.00 0.30 15.90
C MET A 172 9.80 0.15 16.84
N GLY A 173 9.74 -0.88 17.68
CA GLY A 173 8.58 -1.13 18.55
C GLY A 173 7.29 -1.42 17.78
N TYR A 174 7.40 -1.91 16.53
CA TYR A 174 6.27 -2.23 15.66
C TYR A 174 5.29 -1.05 15.40
N ILE A 175 5.75 0.20 15.47
CA ILE A 175 4.87 1.39 15.42
C ILE A 175 3.91 1.44 14.22
N GLY A 176 4.36 1.04 13.02
CA GLY A 176 3.50 1.03 11.83
C GLY A 176 2.41 -0.05 11.89
N HIS A 177 2.71 -1.20 12.50
CA HIS A 177 1.70 -2.25 12.71
C HIS A 177 0.68 -1.82 13.76
N TRP A 178 1.13 -1.24 14.89
CA TRP A 178 0.23 -0.72 15.92
C TRP A 178 -0.69 0.38 15.37
N TYR A 179 -0.14 1.31 14.60
CA TYR A 179 -0.90 2.36 13.93
C TYR A 179 -2.04 1.79 13.08
N THR A 180 -1.74 0.83 12.22
CA THR A 180 -2.71 0.20 11.30
C THR A 180 -3.70 -0.68 12.05
N LEU A 181 -3.27 -1.42 13.06
CA LEU A 181 -4.14 -2.23 13.89
C LEU A 181 -5.15 -1.36 14.64
N ILE A 182 -4.70 -0.28 15.29
CA ILE A 182 -5.58 0.65 16.00
C ILE A 182 -6.62 1.24 15.03
N ARG A 183 -6.19 1.72 13.86
CA ARG A 183 -7.12 2.22 12.84
C ARG A 183 -8.09 1.14 12.36
N PHE A 184 -7.63 -0.08 12.15
CA PHE A 184 -8.49 -1.18 11.74
C PHE A 184 -9.55 -1.53 12.80
N LEU A 185 -9.16 -1.59 14.08
CA LEU A 185 -10.09 -1.82 15.18
C LEU A 185 -11.11 -0.68 15.31
N LEU A 186 -10.67 0.58 15.20
CA LEU A 186 -11.57 1.73 15.18
C LEU A 186 -12.56 1.65 14.01
N TRP A 187 -12.11 1.24 12.83
CA TRP A 187 -12.97 1.05 11.67
C TRP A 187 -14.01 -0.06 11.90
N LEU A 188 -13.60 -1.18 12.50
CA LEU A 188 -14.53 -2.26 12.88
C LEU A 188 -15.57 -1.77 13.88
N VAL A 189 -15.17 -1.02 14.91
CA VAL A 189 -16.10 -0.43 15.88
C VAL A 189 -17.10 0.47 15.16
N VAL A 190 -16.63 1.39 14.32
CA VAL A 190 -17.50 2.31 13.55
C VAL A 190 -18.47 1.54 12.64
N LYS A 191 -17.99 0.54 11.90
CA LYS A 191 -18.83 -0.17 10.91
C LYS A 191 -19.81 -1.14 11.53
N VAL A 192 -19.40 -1.85 12.57
CA VAL A 192 -20.23 -2.89 13.20
C VAL A 192 -21.20 -2.27 14.19
N TRP A 193 -20.77 -1.28 14.97
CA TRP A 193 -21.55 -0.76 16.09
C TRP A 193 -22.32 0.52 15.76
N MET A 194 -21.80 1.36 14.85
CA MET A 194 -22.43 2.65 14.54
C MET A 194 -23.24 2.65 13.23
N ARG A 195 -23.37 1.52 12.54
CA ARG A 195 -24.36 1.43 11.46
C ARG A 195 -25.76 1.53 12.08
N PRO A 196 -26.58 2.52 11.69
CA PRO A 196 -27.97 2.54 12.11
C PRO A 196 -28.58 1.20 11.71
N ARG A 197 -29.15 0.48 12.67
CA ARG A 197 -30.10 -0.60 12.38
C ARG A 197 -31.06 0.01 11.36
N GLN A 198 -31.05 -0.47 10.13
CA GLN A 198 -32.11 -0.14 9.19
C GLN A 198 -33.37 -0.77 9.81
N SER A 199 -34.03 0.00 10.68
CA SER A 199 -35.34 -0.33 11.21
C SER A 199 -36.24 -0.48 9.99
N GLY A 200 -36.90 -1.63 9.93
CA GLY A 200 -37.66 -2.07 8.77
C GLY A 200 -38.50 -0.95 8.19
N ARG A 201 -38.14 -0.49 7.00
CA ARG A 201 -39.09 0.17 6.12
C ARG A 201 -39.99 -0.95 5.63
N SER A 202 -41.00 -1.26 6.44
CA SER A 202 -42.03 -2.22 6.09
C SER A 202 -42.64 -1.80 4.76
N ASP A 203 -42.86 -2.79 3.90
CA ASP A 203 -43.64 -2.74 2.68
C ASP A 203 -45.08 -2.25 2.92
N SER A 204 -45.26 -0.95 3.18
CA SER A 204 -46.56 -0.30 3.19
C SER A 204 -46.71 0.59 1.95
N LYS A 205 -46.60 -0.01 0.77
CA LYS A 205 -47.38 0.42 -0.39
C LYS A 205 -47.92 -0.81 -1.12
N LYS A 206 -48.81 -1.51 -0.41
CA LYS A 206 -49.99 -2.13 -1.02
C LYS A 206 -50.92 -1.03 -1.50
N HIS A 207 -51.46 -1.22 -2.70
CA HIS A 207 -52.66 -0.60 -3.27
C HIS A 207 -52.71 0.93 -3.40
N GLN A 208 -52.47 1.41 -4.62
CA GLN A 208 -53.42 2.24 -5.37
C GLN A 208 -53.13 2.10 -6.87
#